data_AF-G6C101-F1
#
_entry.id   AF-G6C101-F1
#
_cell.length_a   1.000
_cell.length_b   1.000
_cell.length_c   1.000
_cell.angle_alpha   90.00
_cell.angle_beta   90.00
_cell.angle_gamma   90.00
#
_symmetry.space_group_name_H-M   'P 1'
#
loop_
_entity.id
_entity.type
_entity.pdbx_description
1 polymer ?
#
loop_
_entity_poly.entity_id
_entity_poly.type
_entity_poly.pdbx_seq_one_letter_code
_entity_poly.pdbx_strand_id
1 'polypeptide(L)'
;METDVVIKATKVDGIYDKDPVKFADAKKYGTVTYNEVLAKDLKVMDATAISLCRENKLPIIVFNSLVEGNLKKVVMGEHIGTTVVAD
;
A
#
# COMPACT_ATOMS: atom_id res chain seq x y z
N MET A 1 -2.18 -20.93 -8.68
CA MET A 1 -2.39 -19.56 -9.17
C MET A 1 -1.15 -18.80 -8.76
N GLU A 2 -0.34 -18.37 -9.71
CA GLU A 2 0.76 -17.43 -9.45
C GLU A 2 0.13 -16.02 -9.45
N THR A 3 0.49 -15.21 -8.46
CA THR A 3 -0.03 -13.85 -8.28
C THR A 3 1.13 -12.90 -8.42
N ASP A 4 1.02 -11.88 -9.27
CA ASP A 4 2.10 -10.92 -9.47
C ASP A 4 2.09 -9.79 -8.43
N VAL A 5 0.90 -9.43 -7.94
CA VAL A 5 0.71 -8.27 -7.05
C VAL A 5 -0.56 -8.42 -6.20
N VAL A 6 -0.51 -7.90 -4.98
CA VAL A 6 -1.69 -7.74 -4.11
C VAL A 6 -2.21 -6.32 -4.21
N ILE A 7 -3.47 -6.16 -4.59
CA ILE A 7 -4.11 -4.85 -4.70
C ILE A 7 -4.96 -4.61 -3.45
N LYS A 8 -4.63 -3.56 -2.69
CA LYS A 8 -5.38 -3.13 -1.51
C LYS A 8 -6.15 -1.84 -1.79
N ALA A 9 -7.44 -1.99 -2.05
CA ALA A 9 -8.39 -0.89 -2.17
C ALA A 9 -8.72 -0.29 -0.79
N THR A 10 -8.64 1.03 -0.65
CA THR A 10 -8.99 1.74 0.59
C THR A 10 -9.65 3.10 0.30
N LYS A 11 -10.08 3.83 1.34
CA LYS A 11 -10.71 5.16 1.24
C LYS A 11 -9.69 6.30 1.15
N VAL A 12 -8.47 6.07 1.61
CA VAL A 12 -7.34 7.01 1.50
C VAL A 12 -6.54 6.70 0.24
N ASP A 13 -5.78 7.66 -0.25
CA ASP A 13 -5.03 7.51 -1.50
C ASP A 13 -3.64 6.89 -1.32
N GLY A 14 -3.27 6.39 -0.14
CA GLY A 14 -2.04 5.62 0.06
C GLY A 14 -1.72 5.37 1.54
N ILE A 15 -0.45 5.06 1.81
CA ILE A 15 0.09 4.89 3.16
C ILE A 15 0.75 6.20 3.58
N TYR A 16 0.52 6.59 4.84
CA TYR A 16 1.02 7.82 5.44
C TYR A 16 1.83 7.52 6.69
N ASP A 17 2.70 8.46 7.07
CA ASP A 17 3.44 8.41 8.33
C ASP A 17 2.52 8.52 9.56
N LYS A 18 1.37 9.17 9.42
CA LYS A 18 0.31 9.31 10.43
C LYS A 18 -1.05 9.50 9.76
N ASP A 19 -2.11 9.44 10.55
CA ASP A 19 -3.50 9.54 10.06
C ASP A 19 -3.76 10.89 9.34
N PRO A 20 -3.94 10.91 8.00
CA PRO A 20 -4.12 12.15 7.23
C PRO A 20 -5.45 12.84 7.51
N VAL A 21 -6.42 12.14 8.13
CA VAL A 21 -7.70 12.73 8.53
C VAL A 21 -7.54 13.55 9.82
N LYS A 22 -6.58 13.17 10.68
CA LYS A 22 -6.31 13.84 11.96
C LYS A 22 -5.18 14.86 11.89
N PHE A 23 -4.19 14.62 11.03
CA PHE A 23 -2.97 15.42 10.94
C PHE A 23 -2.82 15.99 9.53
N ALA A 24 -2.99 17.31 9.41
CA ALA A 24 -2.87 18.00 8.12
C ALA A 24 -1.44 17.96 7.53
N ASP A 25 -0.43 17.69 8.36
CA ASP A 25 0.96 17.56 7.97
C ASP A 25 1.40 16.09 7.73
N ALA A 26 0.44 15.17 7.61
CA ALA A 26 0.70 13.78 7.25
C ALA A 26 1.36 13.68 5.87
N LYS A 27 2.42 12.89 5.80
CA LYS A 27 3.22 12.67 4.60
C LYS A 27 2.93 11.32 4.00
N LYS A 28 2.48 11.33 2.75
CA LYS A 28 2.25 10.14 1.95
C LYS A 28 3.57 9.54 1.51
N TYR A 29 3.70 8.22 1.57
CA TYR A 29 4.81 7.51 0.96
C TYR A 29 4.49 7.13 -0.49
N GLY A 30 5.46 7.20 -1.40
CA GLY A 30 5.33 6.65 -2.75
C GLY A 30 5.64 5.15 -2.79
N THR A 31 6.74 4.76 -2.14
CA THR A 31 7.16 3.37 -1.96
C THR A 31 7.64 3.17 -0.53
N VAL A 32 7.37 2.01 0.04
CA VAL A 32 7.88 1.58 1.35
C VAL A 32 8.31 0.13 1.29
N THR A 33 9.29 -0.28 2.09
CA THR A 33 9.61 -1.70 2.23
C THR A 33 8.75 -2.37 3.31
N TYR A 34 8.66 -3.70 3.27
CA TYR A 34 8.04 -4.47 4.35
C TYR A 34 8.68 -4.19 5.72
N ASN A 35 10.00 -4.02 5.78
CA ASN A 35 10.67 -3.67 7.03
C ASN A 35 10.25 -2.27 7.51
N GLU A 36 10.09 -1.30 6.63
CA GLU A 36 9.60 0.03 7.03
C GLU A 36 8.16 -0.01 7.54
N VAL A 37 7.29 -0.80 6.89
CA VAL A 37 5.90 -1.00 7.34
C VAL A 37 5.88 -1.55 8.76
N LEU A 38 6.72 -2.53 9.07
CA LEU A 38 6.83 -3.14 10.40
C LEU A 38 7.50 -2.20 11.41
N ALA A 39 8.62 -1.57 11.05
CA ALA A 39 9.40 -0.73 11.95
C ALA A 39 8.68 0.57 12.35
N LYS A 40 7.89 1.13 11.43
CA LYS A 40 7.11 2.36 11.65
C LYS A 40 5.65 2.06 12.05
N ASP A 41 5.30 0.78 12.27
CA ASP A 41 3.95 0.31 12.60
C ASP A 41 2.86 0.89 11.66
N LEU A 42 3.18 0.95 10.36
CA LEU A 42 2.26 1.50 9.34
C LEU A 42 1.08 0.56 9.19
N LYS A 43 -0.13 1.08 9.40
CA LYS A 43 -1.38 0.30 9.38
C LYS A 43 -1.83 -0.03 7.95
N VAL A 44 -1.07 -0.86 7.25
CA VAL A 44 -1.35 -1.28 5.87
C VAL A 44 -2.38 -2.40 5.83
N MET A 45 -2.15 -3.52 6.53
CA MET A 45 -3.07 -4.66 6.69
C MET A 45 -2.73 -5.36 8.02
N ASP A 46 -3.44 -6.44 8.38
CA ASP A 46 -3.08 -7.21 9.56
C ASP A 46 -1.68 -7.85 9.41
N ALA A 47 -1.04 -8.15 10.54
CA ALA A 47 0.34 -8.62 10.56
C ALA A 47 0.52 -9.98 9.87
N THR A 48 -0.51 -10.84 9.87
CA THR A 48 -0.46 -12.15 9.22
C THR A 48 -0.46 -11.99 7.70
N ALA A 49 -1.33 -11.14 7.16
CA ALA A 49 -1.37 -10.84 5.74
C ALA A 49 -0.08 -10.15 5.24
N ILE A 50 0.49 -9.21 6.01
CA ILE A 50 1.79 -8.61 5.69
C ILE A 50 2.88 -9.69 5.62
N SER A 51 2.96 -10.56 6.62
CA SER A 51 3.97 -11.62 6.68
C SER A 51 3.87 -12.56 5.48
N LEU A 52 2.66 -12.98 5.12
CA LEU A 52 2.43 -13.84 3.96
C LEU A 52 2.87 -13.17 2.65
N CYS A 53 2.54 -11.89 2.44
CA CYS A 53 2.94 -11.19 1.22
C CYS A 53 4.46 -10.99 1.16
N ARG A 54 5.10 -10.71 2.31
CA ARG A 54 6.56 -10.59 2.43
C ARG A 54 7.28 -11.89 2.09
N GLU A 55 6.84 -13.02 2.65
CA GLU A 55 7.44 -14.34 2.42
C GLU A 55 7.40 -14.74 0.94
N ASN A 56 6.29 -14.41 0.26
CA ASN A 56 6.11 -14.67 -1.16
C ASN A 56 6.66 -13.55 -2.06
N LYS A 57 7.30 -12.52 -1.48
CA LYS A 57 7.82 -11.33 -2.19
C LYS A 57 6.78 -10.65 -3.09
N LEU A 58 5.51 -10.74 -2.71
CA LEU A 58 4.41 -10.13 -3.45
C LEU A 58 4.39 -8.64 -3.17
N PRO A 59 4.48 -7.75 -4.16
CA PRO A 59 4.25 -6.33 -3.95
C PRO A 59 2.81 -6.07 -3.52
N ILE A 60 2.58 -5.04 -2.70
CA ILE A 60 1.23 -4.56 -2.35
C ILE A 60 1.04 -3.15 -2.90
N ILE A 61 -0.02 -2.92 -3.67
CA ILE A 61 -0.39 -1.58 -4.12
C ILE A 61 -1.60 -1.10 -3.31
N VAL A 62 -1.41 -0.04 -2.55
CA VAL A 62 -2.46 0.62 -1.77
C VAL A 62 -2.94 1.86 -2.50
N PHE A 63 -4.23 1.94 -2.80
CA PHE A 63 -4.81 3.06 -3.56
C PHE A 63 -6.25 3.39 -3.14
N ASN A 64 -6.70 4.60 -3.49
CA ASN A 64 -8.08 5.02 -3.24
C ASN A 64 -9.04 4.41 -4.27
N SER A 65 -9.95 3.56 -3.84
CA SER A 65 -10.94 2.92 -4.71
C SER A 65 -12.20 3.75 -4.97
N LEU A 66 -12.39 4.85 -4.24
CA LEU A 66 -13.50 5.78 -4.44
C LEU A 66 -13.25 6.75 -5.60
N VAL A 67 -12.00 6.85 -6.07
CA VAL A 67 -11.64 7.67 -7.22
C VAL A 67 -11.87 6.85 -8.49
N GLU A 68 -12.77 7.34 -9.34
CA GLU A 68 -13.08 6.71 -10.62
C GLU A 68 -11.83 6.55 -11.49
N GLY A 69 -11.68 5.37 -12.09
CA GLY A 69 -10.55 5.04 -12.96
C GLY A 69 -9.28 4.58 -12.24
N ASN A 70 -9.15 4.75 -10.91
CA ASN A 70 -7.92 4.35 -10.22
C ASN A 70 -7.62 2.84 -10.33
N LEU A 71 -8.63 1.98 -10.24
CA LEU A 71 -8.41 0.54 -10.41
C LEU A 71 -7.81 0.23 -11.79
N LYS A 72 -8.31 0.88 -12.85
CA LYS A 72 -7.77 0.75 -14.19
C LYS A 72 -6.31 1.21 -14.25
N LYS A 73 -6.01 2.37 -13.68
CA LYS A 73 -4.64 2.91 -13.60
C LYS A 73 -3.68 1.94 -12.91
N VAL A 74 -4.07 1.34 -11.77
CA VAL A 74 -3.27 0.32 -11.07
C VAL A 74 -2.98 -0.88 -11.99
N VAL A 75 -4.03 -1.43 -12.62
CA VAL A 75 -3.88 -2.61 -13.49
C VAL A 75 -3.05 -2.31 -14.74
N MET A 76 -3.07 -1.06 -15.22
CA MET A 76 -2.23 -0.60 -16.32
C MET A 76 -0.77 -0.30 -15.90
N GLY A 77 -0.42 -0.46 -14.62
CA GLY A 77 0.93 -0.22 -14.11
C GLY A 77 1.25 1.25 -13.84
N GLU A 78 0.25 2.14 -13.82
CA GLU A 78 0.47 3.53 -13.43
C GLU A 78 0.80 3.62 -11.93
N HIS A 79 1.78 4.46 -11.59
CA HIS A 79 2.19 4.66 -10.22
C HIS A 79 1.17 5.53 -9.48
N ILE A 80 0.17 4.89 -8.88
CA ILE A 80 -0.80 5.55 -8.02
C ILE A 80 -0.74 4.99 -6.60
N GLY A 81 -0.93 5.89 -5.64
CA GLY A 81 -0.97 5.54 -4.23
C GLY A 81 0.39 5.23 -3.63
N THR A 82 0.50 4.10 -2.93
CA THR A 82 1.74 3.64 -2.32
C THR A 82 1.99 2.17 -2.65
N THR A 83 3.22 1.84 -3.03
CA THR A 83 3.65 0.46 -3.25
C THR A 83 4.49 -0.04 -2.08
N VAL A 84 4.12 -1.19 -1.51
CA VAL A 84 4.95 -1.95 -0.56
C VAL A 84 5.75 -2.99 -1.33
N VAL A 85 7.06 -3.02 -1.14
CA VAL A 85 7.98 -3.95 -1.81
C VAL A 85 8.83 -4.73 -0.82
N ALA A 86 9.38 -5.85 -1.29
CA ALA A 86 10.48 -6.53 -0.59
C ALA A 86 11.70 -5.62 -0.48
N ASP A 87 12.54 -5.86 0.53
CA ASP A 87 13.84 -5.19 0.68
C ASP A 87 14.81 -5.57 -0.45
#